data_AF-A0A5N3R680-F1
#
_entry.id   AF-A0A5N3R680-F1
#
_cell.length_a   1.000
_cell.length_b   1.000
_cell.length_c   1.000
_cell.angle_alpha   90.00
_cell.angle_beta   90.00
_cell.angle_gamma   90.00
#
_symmetry.space_group_name_H-M   'P 1'
#
loop_
_entity.id
_entity.type
_entity.pdbx_description
1 polymer ?
#
loop_
_entity_poly.entity_id
_entity_poly.type
_entity_poly.pdbx_seq_one_letter_code
_entity_poly.pdbx_strand_id
1 'polypeptide(L)'
;MLEQILSARLPMDHPIMWAIGLVSLVMWGLIIQCYFRFHSLKQLDLTSQIHHVSARYSSITSSELKHVQQGWISQINQHLNLGLNEIRLCVRILPMLGLLGTVDGMMECFEQLNNDDVLNAVSNGISQAMLTTLAGLLAAISGMYLAYNLKRQQQKLVEFCIKQWKTDEN
;
A
#
# COMPACT_ATOMS: atom_id res chain seq x y z
N MET A 1 7.22 7.52 34.35
CA MET A 1 7.46 6.38 33.43
C MET A 1 6.96 6.68 32.02
N LEU A 2 5.67 7.00 31.81
CA LEU A 2 5.16 7.40 30.48
C LEU A 2 5.77 8.71 29.96
N GLU A 3 5.93 9.71 30.82
CA GLU A 3 6.63 10.98 30.50
C GLU A 3 8.10 10.77 30.10
N GLN A 4 8.77 9.74 30.64
CA GLN A 4 10.20 9.46 30.40
C GLN A 4 10.42 8.73 29.06
N ILE A 5 9.41 8.02 28.58
CA ILE A 5 9.35 7.43 27.22
C ILE A 5 8.96 8.50 26.21
N LEU A 6 8.15 9.49 26.60
CA LEU A 6 7.77 10.64 25.76
C LEU A 6 8.89 11.70 25.67
N SER A 7 9.68 11.86 26.73
CA SER A 7 10.87 12.72 26.81
C SER A 7 12.16 12.02 26.37
N ALA A 8 12.11 10.72 26.07
CA ALA A 8 13.11 10.06 25.24
C ALA A 8 12.95 10.67 23.86
N ARG A 9 13.57 11.84 23.73
CA ARG A 9 13.60 12.75 22.60
C ARG A 9 13.40 11.92 21.34
N LEU A 10 12.21 12.00 20.73
CA LEU A 10 12.10 11.72 19.31
C LEU A 10 13.24 12.51 18.70
N PRO A 11 14.25 11.85 18.13
CA PRO A 11 15.35 12.58 17.57
C PRO A 11 14.81 13.17 16.25
N MET A 12 14.18 14.34 16.40
CA MET A 12 13.58 15.17 15.37
C MET A 12 14.66 15.73 14.42
N ASP A 13 15.92 15.41 14.71
CA ASP A 13 17.15 15.68 14.02
C ASP A 13 17.43 14.70 12.87
N HIS A 14 16.80 13.51 12.81
CA HIS A 14 17.09 12.55 11.73
C HIS A 14 16.15 12.67 10.53
N PRO A 15 16.69 13.00 9.34
CA PRO A 15 15.91 13.17 8.12
C PRO A 15 15.21 11.87 7.68
N ILE A 16 15.74 10.72 8.07
CA ILE A 16 15.24 9.41 7.63
C ILE A 16 13.92 9.04 8.32
N MET A 17 13.74 9.41 9.60
CA MET A 17 12.44 9.18 10.25
C MET A 17 11.34 10.02 9.63
N TRP A 18 11.63 11.26 9.26
CA TRP A 18 10.71 12.10 8.49
C TRP A 18 10.40 11.50 7.13
N ALA A 19 11.39 10.93 6.44
CA ALA A 19 11.17 10.21 5.19
C ALA A 19 10.26 8.99 5.35
N ILE A 20 10.48 8.15 6.38
CA ILE A 20 9.62 7.00 6.71
C ILE A 20 8.20 7.49 7.02
N GLY A 21 8.06 8.55 7.83
CA GLY A 21 6.77 9.15 8.17
C GLY A 21 6.02 9.66 6.95
N LEU A 22 6.70 10.37 6.04
CA LEU A 22 6.12 10.89 4.80
C LEU A 22 5.69 9.75 3.87
N VAL A 23 6.55 8.75 3.64
CA VAL A 23 6.22 7.60 2.79
C VAL A 23 5.06 6.79 3.38
N SER A 24 5.05 6.60 4.70
CA SER A 24 3.93 5.98 5.41
C SER A 24 2.64 6.79 5.20
N LEU A 25 2.67 8.11 5.40
CA LEU A 25 1.51 8.98 5.20
C LEU A 25 0.99 8.92 3.77
N VAL A 26 1.87 8.97 2.77
CA VAL A 26 1.50 8.81 1.35
C VAL A 26 0.85 7.45 1.11
N MET A 27 1.43 6.37 1.65
CA MET A 27 0.87 5.03 1.55
C MET A 27 -0.54 4.95 2.17
N TRP A 28 -0.73 5.47 3.39
CA TRP A 28 -2.03 5.53 4.05
C TRP A 28 -3.04 6.37 3.24
N GLY A 29 -2.61 7.50 2.67
CA GLY A 29 -3.42 8.32 1.77
C GLY A 29 -3.87 7.55 0.52
N LEU A 30 -2.97 6.80 -0.11
CA LEU A 30 -3.28 5.94 -1.26
C LEU A 30 -4.25 4.82 -0.90
N ILE A 31 -4.09 4.20 0.27
CA ILE A 31 -4.99 3.16 0.77
C ILE A 31 -6.39 3.75 0.97
N ILE A 32 -6.49 4.90 1.62
CA ILE A 32 -7.76 5.60 1.85
C ILE A 32 -8.40 5.95 0.49
N GLN A 33 -7.65 6.56 -0.42
CA GLN A 33 -8.15 6.91 -1.75
C GLN A 33 -8.62 5.68 -2.53
N CYS A 34 -7.91 4.55 -2.44
CA CYS A 34 -8.30 3.32 -3.11
C CYS A 34 -9.55 2.69 -2.47
N TYR A 35 -9.69 2.77 -1.15
CA TYR A 35 -10.89 2.35 -0.43
C TYR A 35 -12.11 3.20 -0.79
N PHE A 36 -11.96 4.53 -0.84
CA PHE A 36 -13.00 5.46 -1.29
C PHE A 36 -13.40 5.23 -2.75
N ARG A 37 -12.42 5.00 -3.63
CA ARG A 37 -12.67 4.66 -5.04
C ARG A 37 -13.46 3.36 -5.15
N PHE A 38 -13.08 2.33 -4.41
CA PHE A 38 -13.79 1.05 -4.37
C PHE A 38 -15.23 1.19 -3.84
N HIS A 39 -15.43 2.00 -2.80
CA HIS A 39 -16.76 2.29 -2.27
C HIS A 39 -17.62 3.06 -3.28
N SER A 40 -17.06 4.09 -3.92
CA SER A 40 -17.73 4.85 -4.97
C SER A 40 -18.07 3.99 -6.18
N LEU A 41 -17.21 3.04 -6.56
CA LEU A 41 -17.44 2.11 -7.67
C LEU A 41 -18.53 1.08 -7.34
N LYS A 42 -18.67 0.68 -6.07
CA LYS A 42 -19.76 -0.20 -5.61
C LYS A 42 -21.10 0.53 -5.58
N GLN A 43 -21.08 1.85 -5.38
CA GLN A 43 -22.26 2.71 -5.33
C GLN A 43 -22.68 3.19 -6.74
N LEU A 44 -21.73 3.32 -7.67
CA LEU A 44 -21.97 3.41 -9.10
C LEU A 44 -22.36 2.03 -9.63
N ASP A 45 -23.65 1.74 -9.48
CA ASP A 45 -24.43 0.67 -10.08
C ASP A 45 -23.91 0.18 -11.45
N LEU A 46 -22.91 -0.71 -11.46
CA LEU A 46 -22.33 -1.34 -12.68
C LEU A 46 -23.40 -2.16 -13.42
N THR A 47 -24.47 -2.52 -12.72
CA THR A 47 -25.69 -3.16 -13.21
C THR A 47 -26.43 -2.30 -14.24
N SER A 48 -26.30 -0.96 -14.18
CA SER A 48 -26.94 -0.04 -15.15
C SER A 48 -26.20 0.09 -16.50
N GLN A 49 -24.88 -0.17 -16.54
CA GLN A 49 -24.11 -0.13 -17.81
C GLN A 49 -24.07 -1.48 -18.54
N ILE A 50 -24.19 -2.60 -17.82
CA ILE A 50 -24.27 -3.94 -18.43
C ILE A 50 -25.50 -4.05 -19.34
N HIS A 51 -26.62 -3.40 -18.99
CA HIS A 51 -27.83 -3.40 -19.82
C HIS A 51 -27.68 -2.70 -21.18
N HIS A 52 -26.80 -1.70 -21.32
CA HIS A 52 -26.60 -1.02 -22.61
C HIS A 52 -25.63 -1.77 -23.55
N VAL A 53 -24.71 -2.54 -22.98
CA VAL A 53 -23.76 -3.36 -23.77
C VAL A 53 -24.41 -4.70 -24.16
N SER A 54 -25.21 -5.32 -23.30
CA SER A 54 -25.89 -6.59 -23.61
C SER A 54 -26.92 -6.44 -24.73
N ALA A 55 -27.63 -5.31 -24.82
CA ALA A 55 -28.58 -5.01 -25.89
C ALA A 55 -27.94 -4.84 -27.29
N ARG A 56 -26.61 -4.64 -27.37
CA ARG A 56 -25.88 -4.47 -28.63
C ARG A 56 -25.33 -5.79 -29.20
N TYR A 57 -25.32 -6.86 -28.42
CA TYR A 57 -24.58 -8.11 -28.73
C TYR A 57 -25.46 -9.35 -28.96
N SER A 58 -26.78 -9.20 -29.14
CA SER A 58 -27.71 -10.33 -29.32
C SER A 58 -27.56 -11.13 -30.63
N SER A 59 -26.57 -10.82 -31.48
CA SER A 59 -26.36 -11.48 -32.78
C SER A 59 -24.97 -12.07 -33.00
N ILE A 60 -24.14 -12.20 -31.95
CA ILE A 60 -22.73 -12.62 -32.07
C ILE A 60 -22.52 -14.06 -31.59
N THR A 61 -21.66 -14.80 -32.30
CA THR A 61 -21.35 -16.21 -32.08
C THR A 61 -20.58 -16.42 -30.76
N SER A 62 -20.83 -17.53 -30.07
CA SER A 62 -20.28 -17.85 -28.72
C SER A 62 -18.75 -17.85 -28.59
N SER A 63 -18.00 -17.96 -29.70
CA SER A 63 -16.54 -17.81 -29.70
C SER A 63 -16.05 -16.35 -29.74
N GLU A 64 -16.78 -15.44 -30.39
CA GLU A 64 -16.40 -14.03 -30.47
C GLU A 64 -16.77 -13.26 -29.19
N LEU A 65 -17.84 -13.68 -28.52
CA LEU A 65 -18.29 -13.12 -27.24
C LEU A 65 -17.23 -13.28 -26.13
N LYS A 66 -16.50 -14.40 -26.13
CA LYS A 66 -15.42 -14.67 -25.17
C LYS A 66 -14.27 -13.68 -25.30
N HIS A 67 -13.89 -13.27 -26.51
CA HIS A 67 -12.80 -12.31 -26.70
C HIS A 67 -13.19 -10.91 -26.23
N VAL A 68 -14.43 -10.49 -26.47
CA VAL A 68 -14.95 -9.21 -25.98
C VAL A 68 -15.03 -9.21 -24.45
N GLN A 69 -15.51 -10.31 -23.85
CA GLN A 69 -15.57 -10.48 -22.40
C GLN A 69 -14.18 -10.39 -21.76
N GLN A 70 -13.19 -11.10 -22.31
CA GLN A 70 -11.81 -11.05 -21.82
C GLN A 70 -11.20 -9.65 -21.95
N GLY A 71 -11.46 -8.94 -23.05
CA GLY A 71 -11.03 -7.56 -23.23
C GLY A 71 -11.63 -6.60 -22.21
N TRP A 72 -12.90 -6.77 -21.87
CA TRP A 72 -13.58 -5.93 -20.86
C TRP A 72 -13.08 -6.22 -19.44
N ILE A 73 -12.93 -7.50 -19.08
CA ILE A 73 -12.35 -7.92 -17.79
C ILE A 73 -10.91 -7.42 -17.64
N SER A 74 -10.12 -7.43 -18.72
CA SER A 74 -8.74 -6.94 -18.72
C SER A 74 -8.68 -5.44 -18.39
N GLN A 75 -9.55 -4.64 -19.02
CA GLN A 75 -9.64 -3.19 -18.75
C GLN A 75 -10.00 -2.91 -17.29
N ILE A 76 -11.02 -3.59 -16.75
CA ILE A 76 -11.40 -3.46 -15.34
C ILE A 76 -10.22 -3.81 -14.42
N ASN A 77 -9.54 -4.92 -14.70
CA ASN A 77 -8.37 -5.32 -13.92
C ASN A 77 -7.23 -4.31 -14.02
N GLN A 78 -6.97 -3.72 -15.19
CA GLN A 78 -5.94 -2.68 -15.33
C GLN A 78 -6.27 -1.46 -14.46
N HIS A 79 -7.49 -0.94 -14.52
CA HIS A 79 -7.91 0.20 -13.71
C HIS A 79 -7.84 -0.07 -12.20
N LEU A 80 -8.22 -1.28 -11.78
CA LEU A 80 -8.17 -1.70 -10.38
C LEU A 80 -6.72 -1.93 -9.88
N ASN A 81 -5.82 -2.38 -10.75
CA ASN A 81 -4.43 -2.67 -10.39
C ASN A 81 -3.55 -1.42 -10.24
N LEU A 82 -3.85 -0.31 -10.91
CA LEU A 82 -3.04 0.92 -10.84
C LEU A 82 -2.84 1.39 -9.39
N GLY A 83 -3.93 1.56 -8.62
CA GLY A 83 -3.83 2.01 -7.22
C GLY A 83 -3.14 1.00 -6.30
N LEU A 84 -3.30 -0.31 -6.56
CA LEU A 84 -2.64 -1.34 -5.77
C LEU A 84 -1.14 -1.45 -6.03
N ASN A 85 -0.69 -1.16 -7.25
CA ASN A 85 0.74 -1.16 -7.58
C ASN A 85 1.49 -0.09 -6.79
N GLU A 86 0.93 1.12 -6.68
CA GLU A 86 1.54 2.21 -5.91
C GLU A 86 1.68 1.85 -4.42
N ILE A 87 0.62 1.29 -3.81
CA ILE A 87 0.67 0.84 -2.41
C ILE A 87 1.73 -0.26 -2.24
N ARG A 88 1.82 -1.22 -3.16
CA ARG A 88 2.85 -2.27 -3.15
C ARG A 88 4.26 -1.71 -3.24
N LEU A 89 4.45 -0.64 -4.01
CA LEU A 89 5.74 0.04 -4.11
C LEU A 89 6.14 0.67 -2.77
N CYS A 90 5.25 1.43 -2.14
CA CYS A 90 5.49 2.02 -0.82
C CYS A 90 5.83 0.96 0.24
N VAL A 91 5.07 -0.14 0.29
CA VAL A 91 5.30 -1.27 1.21
C VAL A 91 6.69 -1.89 1.03
N ARG A 92 7.22 -1.94 -0.19
CA ARG A 92 8.56 -2.49 -0.46
C ARG A 92 9.69 -1.52 -0.09
N ILE A 93 9.45 -0.22 -0.22
CA ILE A 93 10.45 0.82 0.06
C ILE A 93 10.59 1.08 1.57
N LEU A 94 9.50 0.98 2.34
CA LEU A 94 9.49 1.24 3.79
C LEU A 94 10.54 0.43 4.60
N PRO A 95 10.71 -0.89 4.41
CA PRO A 95 11.75 -1.66 5.09
C PRO A 95 13.17 -1.25 4.67
N MET A 96 13.36 -0.89 3.40
CA MET A 96 14.65 -0.42 2.89
C MET A 96 15.03 0.92 3.51
N LEU A 97 14.07 1.83 3.69
CA LEU A 97 14.24 3.07 4.43
C LEU A 97 14.59 2.82 5.91
N GLY A 98 13.96 1.84 6.55
CA GLY A 98 14.29 1.43 7.92
C GLY A 98 15.73 0.93 8.05
N LEU A 99 16.17 0.10 7.11
CA LEU A 99 17.56 -0.37 7.05
C LEU A 99 18.54 0.79 6.77
N LEU A 100 18.19 1.74 5.90
CA LEU A 100 18.98 2.95 5.69
C LEU A 100 19.11 3.78 6.98
N GLY A 101 18.05 3.84 7.80
CA GLY A 101 18.07 4.42 9.14
C GLY A 101 19.06 3.76 10.10
N THR A 102 19.32 2.46 9.96
CA THR A 102 20.36 1.80 10.77
C THR A 102 21.76 2.25 10.42
N VAL A 103 22.02 2.51 9.14
CA VAL A 103 23.34 2.94 8.67
C VAL A 103 23.61 4.36 9.16
N ASP A 104 22.59 5.23 9.12
CA ASP A 104 22.66 6.59 9.64
C ASP A 104 22.90 6.64 11.16
N GLY A 105 22.14 5.87 11.95
CA GLY A 105 22.33 5.82 13.40
C GLY A 105 23.70 5.23 13.81
N MET A 106 24.21 4.24 13.06
CA MET A 106 25.57 3.74 13.29
C MET A 106 26.64 4.75 12.86
N MET A 107 26.40 5.55 11.82
CA MET A 107 27.33 6.60 11.39
C MET A 107 27.48 7.67 12.48
N GLU A 108 26.37 8.07 13.11
CA GLU A 108 26.41 9.01 14.23
C GLU A 108 27.18 8.46 15.44
N CYS A 109 27.04 7.17 15.76
CA CYS A 109 27.86 6.52 16.78
C CYS A 109 29.36 6.65 16.48
N PHE A 110 29.76 6.47 15.21
CA PHE A 110 31.17 6.57 14.81
C PHE A 110 31.72 8.01 14.90
N GLU A 111 30.89 9.02 14.62
CA GLU A 111 31.31 10.42 14.71
C GLU A 111 31.61 10.86 16.14
N GLN A 112 30.91 10.28 17.13
CA GLN A 112 31.04 10.64 18.54
C GLN A 112 32.10 9.83 19.31
N LEU A 113 32.84 8.93 18.64
CA LEU A 113 33.85 8.06 19.28
C LEU A 113 35.00 8.80 19.97
N ASN A 114 35.32 10.02 19.52
CA ASN A 114 36.42 10.81 20.09
C ASN A 114 35.97 11.77 21.20
N ASN A 115 34.67 11.77 21.55
CA ASN A 115 34.13 12.64 22.60
C ASN A 115 34.21 11.97 23.97
N ASP A 116 34.22 12.75 25.05
CA ASP A 116 34.30 12.23 26.43
C ASP A 116 33.10 11.35 26.83
N ASP A 117 31.99 11.42 26.09
CA ASP A 117 30.74 10.70 26.38
C ASP A 117 30.40 9.60 25.35
N VAL A 118 31.38 8.77 25.01
CA VAL A 118 31.24 7.67 24.02
C VAL A 118 30.11 6.71 24.39
N LEU A 119 29.94 6.38 25.67
CA LEU A 119 28.96 5.37 26.09
C LEU A 119 27.52 5.82 25.81
N ASN A 120 27.19 7.07 26.12
CA ASN A 120 25.85 7.60 25.86
C ASN A 120 25.62 7.79 24.35
N ALA A 121 26.64 8.27 23.62
CA ALA A 121 26.57 8.42 22.18
C ALA A 121 26.25 7.11 21.45
N VAL A 122 26.99 6.04 21.78
CA VAL A 122 26.81 4.72 21.18
C VAL A 122 25.45 4.12 21.55
N SER A 123 25.02 4.26 22.80
CA SER A 123 23.70 3.79 23.25
C SER A 123 22.57 4.48 22.48
N ASN A 124 22.68 5.79 22.27
CA ASN A 124 21.66 6.58 21.57
C ASN A 124 21.55 6.21 20.09
N GLY A 125 22.66 6.17 19.34
CA GLY A 125 22.61 5.85 17.91
C GLY A 125 22.18 4.40 17.62
N ILE A 126 22.51 3.44 18.49
CA ILE A 126 21.98 2.06 18.41
C ILE A 126 20.46 2.06 18.65
N SER A 127 19.99 2.76 19.69
CA SER A 127 18.55 2.85 20.00
C SER A 127 17.77 3.45 18.82
N GLN A 128 18.27 4.53 18.23
CA GLN A 128 17.69 5.17 17.06
C GLN A 128 17.69 4.23 15.83
N ALA A 129 18.78 3.53 15.57
CA ALA A 129 18.88 2.54 14.48
C ALA A 129 17.81 1.43 14.62
N MET A 130 17.60 0.93 15.83
CA MET A 130 16.55 -0.07 16.08
C MET A 130 15.14 0.51 15.91
N LEU A 131 14.92 1.73 16.41
CA LEU A 131 13.60 2.38 16.34
C LEU A 131 13.20 2.68 14.90
N THR A 132 14.14 3.19 14.07
CA THR A 132 13.91 3.45 12.64
C THR A 132 13.57 2.16 11.87
N THR A 133 14.28 1.07 12.15
CA THR A 133 14.01 -0.25 11.56
C THR A 133 12.61 -0.73 11.91
N LEU A 134 12.26 -0.66 13.20
CA LEU A 134 10.97 -1.09 13.70
C LEU A 134 9.84 -0.25 13.08
N ALA A 135 10.02 1.07 12.98
CA ALA A 135 9.05 1.96 12.35
C ALA A 135 8.82 1.61 10.86
N GLY A 136 9.89 1.39 10.09
CA GLY A 136 9.80 1.01 8.68
C GLY A 136 9.10 -0.35 8.48
N LEU A 137 9.44 -1.34 9.31
CA LEU A 137 8.81 -2.66 9.25
C LEU A 137 7.33 -2.64 9.66
N LEU A 138 6.97 -1.96 10.74
CA LEU A 138 5.57 -1.87 11.18
C LEU A 138 4.69 -1.17 10.14
N ALA A 139 5.19 -0.09 9.55
CA ALA A 139 4.51 0.59 8.45
C ALA A 139 4.35 -0.33 7.24
N ALA A 140 5.38 -1.08 6.86
CA ALA A 140 5.30 -2.02 5.74
C ALA A 140 4.32 -3.17 6.00
N ILE A 141 4.31 -3.75 7.20
CA ILE A 141 3.41 -4.85 7.58
C ILE A 141 1.95 -4.40 7.52
N SER A 142 1.65 -3.23 8.09
CA SER A 142 0.29 -2.66 8.03
C SER A 142 -0.14 -2.40 6.58
N GLY A 143 0.71 -1.76 5.77
CA GLY A 143 0.44 -1.54 4.35
C GLY A 143 0.23 -2.84 3.57
N MET A 144 1.03 -3.88 3.83
CA MET A 144 0.91 -5.18 3.17
C MET A 144 -0.43 -5.85 3.49
N TYR A 145 -0.87 -5.82 4.75
CA TYR A 145 -2.15 -6.38 5.16
C TYR A 145 -3.32 -5.69 4.43
N LEU A 146 -3.32 -4.35 4.39
CA LEU A 146 -4.38 -3.60 3.71
C LEU A 146 -4.36 -3.82 2.20
N ALA A 147 -3.18 -3.84 1.57
CA ALA A 147 -3.04 -4.14 0.14
C ALA A 147 -3.57 -5.54 -0.22
N TYR A 148 -3.32 -6.54 0.64
CA TYR A 148 -3.85 -7.89 0.46
C TYR A 148 -5.37 -7.92 0.56
N ASN A 149 -5.94 -7.28 1.58
CA ASN A 149 -7.39 -7.22 1.75
C ASN A 149 -8.07 -6.54 0.56
N LEU A 150 -7.50 -5.42 0.08
CA LEU A 150 -8.04 -4.67 -1.04
C LEU A 150 -7.98 -5.48 -2.35
N LYS A 151 -6.86 -6.19 -2.60
CA LYS A 151 -6.75 -7.13 -3.73
C LYS A 151 -7.79 -8.23 -3.67
N ARG A 152 -8.03 -8.81 -2.49
CA ARG A 152 -9.06 -9.85 -2.28
C ARG A 152 -10.47 -9.31 -2.58
N GLN A 153 -10.76 -8.08 -2.20
CA GLN A 153 -12.05 -7.44 -2.51
C GLN A 153 -12.23 -7.20 -4.02
N GLN A 154 -11.17 -6.76 -4.72
CA GLN A 154 -11.20 -6.61 -6.18
C GLN A 154 -11.46 -7.93 -6.90
N GLN A 155 -10.79 -9.02 -6.49
CA GLN A 155 -11.01 -10.35 -7.07
C GLN A 155 -12.46 -10.81 -6.93
N LYS A 156 -13.06 -10.61 -5.75
CA LYS A 156 -14.48 -10.93 -5.52
C LYS A 156 -15.43 -10.14 -6.43
N LEU A 157 -15.14 -8.85 -6.69
CA LEU A 157 -15.95 -8.05 -7.62
C LEU A 157 -15.84 -8.55 -9.05
N VAL A 158 -14.64 -8.88 -9.51
CA VAL A 158 -14.42 -9.42 -10.86
C VAL A 158 -15.15 -10.76 -11.01
N GLU A 159 -15.04 -11.65 -10.02
CA GLU A 159 -15.78 -12.91 -10.00
C GLU A 159 -17.30 -12.72 -10.03
N PHE A 160 -17.82 -11.73 -9.29
CA PHE A 160 -19.24 -11.38 -9.32
C PHE A 160 -19.69 -10.90 -10.70
N CYS A 161 -18.90 -10.03 -11.36
CA CYS A 161 -19.20 -9.56 -12.72
C CYS A 161 -19.19 -10.71 -13.75
N ILE A 162 -18.24 -11.64 -13.64
CA ILE A 162 -18.17 -12.82 -14.50
C ILE A 162 -19.40 -13.72 -14.31
N LYS A 163 -19.86 -13.90 -13.06
CA LYS A 163 -21.06 -14.69 -12.76
C LYS A 163 -22.32 -14.06 -13.34
N GLN A 164 -22.51 -12.75 -13.18
CA GLN A 164 -23.66 -12.02 -13.72
C GLN A 164 -23.76 -12.17 -15.25
N TRP A 165 -22.64 -11.99 -15.96
CA TRP A 165 -22.61 -12.16 -17.42
C TRP A 165 -23.06 -13.54 -17.88
N LYS A 166 -22.66 -14.62 -17.17
CA LYS A 166 -23.10 -15.99 -17.47
C LYS A 166 -24.59 -16.22 -17.22
N THR A 167 -25.19 -15.48 -16.29
CA THR A 167 -26.63 -15.57 -16.00
C THR A 167 -27.46 -14.89 -17.09
N ASP A 168 -26.95 -13.83 -17.72
CA ASP A 168 -27.61 -13.16 -18.85
C ASP A 168 -27.51 -13.94 -20.18
N GLU A 169 -26.57 -14.88 -20.31
CA GLU A 169 -26.35 -15.69 -21.52
C GLU A 169 -27.26 -16.95 -21.58
N ASN A 170 -27.89 -17.34 -20.47
CA ASN A 170 -28.69 -18.57 -20.29
C ASN A 170 -30.19 -18.27 -20.22
#